data_AF-A0A5H7NZD6-F1
#
_entry.id   AF-A0A5H7NZD6-F1
#
_cell.length_a   1.000
_cell.length_b   1.000
_cell.length_c   1.000
_cell.angle_alpha   90.00
_cell.angle_beta   90.00
_cell.angle_gamma   90.00
#
_symmetry.space_group_name_H-M   'P 1'
#
loop_
_entity.id
_entity.type
_entity.pdbx_description
1 polymer ?
#
loop_
_entity_poly.entity_id
_entity_poly.type
_entity_poly.pdbx_seq_one_letter_code
_entity_poly.pdbx_strand_id
1 'polypeptide(L)' 'MVKKSDEHLQFKLRIPRQLGEELKQSAKRNMRSVNAEIVFRLLKK' A
#
# COMPACT_ATOMS: atom_id res chain seq x y z
N MET A 1 -13.24 -5.11 18.62
CA MET A 1 -13.25 -3.70 18.17
C MET A 1 -12.36 -3.56 16.94
N VAL A 2 -12.94 -3.54 15.74
CA VAL A 2 -12.19 -3.26 14.51
C VAL A 2 -12.02 -1.74 14.42
N LYS A 3 -10.78 -1.24 14.49
CA LYS A 3 -10.49 0.19 14.29
C LYS A 3 -10.90 0.57 12.87
N LYS A 4 -12.00 1.31 12.75
CA LYS A 4 -12.51 1.84 11.50
C LYS A 4 -11.47 2.81 10.92
N SER A 5 -10.83 2.42 9.83
CA SER A 5 -10.06 3.29 8.94
C SER A 5 -10.98 4.24 8.14
N ASP A 6 -12.09 4.69 8.72
CA ASP A 6 -13.16 5.43 8.02
C ASP A 6 -12.84 6.92 7.83
N GLU A 7 -11.81 7.47 8.52
CA GLU A 7 -11.41 8.88 8.36
C GLU A 7 -10.30 9.11 7.33
N HIS A 8 -9.75 8.06 6.72
CA HIS A 8 -8.67 8.21 5.75
C HIS A 8 -9.22 8.25 4.32
N LEU A 9 -8.95 9.33 3.61
CA LEU A 9 -9.27 9.50 2.18
C LEU A 9 -8.79 8.28 1.38
N GLN A 10 -9.73 7.50 0.87
CA GLN A 10 -9.42 6.33 0.05
C GLN A 10 -9.09 6.78 -1.37
N PHE A 11 -7.82 6.62 -1.78
CA PHE A 11 -7.37 6.95 -3.13
C PHE A 11 -7.32 5.69 -4.00
N LYS A 12 -8.09 5.68 -5.10
CA LYS A 12 -8.04 4.58 -6.07
C LYS A 12 -6.88 4.79 -7.03
N LEU A 13 -5.78 4.08 -6.80
CA LEU A 13 -4.62 4.08 -7.70
C LEU A 13 -4.90 3.25 -8.95
N ARG A 14 -4.73 3.87 -10.12
CA ARG A 14 -4.65 3.14 -11.40
C ARG A 14 -3.18 2.85 -11.68
N ILE A 15 -2.78 1.61 -11.46
CA ILE A 15 -1.42 1.14 -11.70
C ILE A 15 -1.41 -0.04 -12.67
N PRO A 16 -0.34 -0.20 -13.47
CA PRO A 16 -0.15 -1.39 -14.28
C PRO A 16 -0.16 -2.66 -13.43
N ARG A 17 -0.71 -3.75 -13.96
CA ARG A 17 -0.84 -5.02 -13.23
C ARG A 17 0.51 -5.55 -12.73
N GLN A 18 1.56 -5.43 -13.54
CA GLN A 18 2.93 -5.82 -13.17
C GLN A 18 3.40 -5.10 -11.90
N LEU A 19 3.22 -3.77 -11.85
CA LEU A 19 3.59 -2.95 -10.71
C LEU A 19 2.78 -3.30 -9.45
N GLY A 20 1.49 -3.62 -9.61
CA GLY A 20 0.66 -4.08 -8.49
C GLY A 20 1.15 -5.39 -7.87
N GLU A 21 1.60 -6.34 -8.69
CA GLU A 21 2.16 -7.61 -8.22
C GLU A 21 3.52 -7.42 -7.53
N GLU A 22 4.39 -6.58 -8.10
CA GLU A 22 5.66 -6.23 -7.48
C GLU A 22 5.47 -5.56 -6.11
N LEU A 23 4.50 -4.65 -5.98
CA LEU A 23 4.16 -4.00 -4.71
C LEU A 23 3.65 -5.01 -3.67
N LYS A 24 2.82 -5.97 -4.07
CA LYS A 24 2.37 -7.05 -3.18
C LYS A 24 3.53 -7.92 -2.70
N GLN A 25 4.43 -8.30 -3.61
CA GLN A 25 5.60 -9.09 -3.25
C GLN A 25 6.57 -8.32 -2.35
N SER A 26 6.76 -7.02 -2.59
CA SER A 26 7.57 -6.14 -1.74
C SER A 26 6.95 -6.01 -0.35
N ALA A 27 5.65 -5.73 -0.28
CA ALA A 27 4.91 -5.65 0.97
C ALA A 27 5.01 -6.95 1.79
N LYS A 28 4.87 -8.11 1.14
CA LYS A 28 5.02 -9.42 1.78
C LYS A 28 6.44 -9.64 2.31
N ARG A 29 7.47 -9.30 1.54
CA ARG A 29 8.88 -9.40 1.97
C ARG A 29 9.18 -8.49 3.16
N ASN A 30 8.64 -7.28 3.15
CA ASN A 30 8.87 -6.28 4.19
C ASN A 30 7.94 -6.43 5.41
N MET A 31 7.09 -7.47 5.46
CA MET A 31 6.06 -7.68 6.49
C MET A 31 5.16 -6.45 6.70
N ARG A 32 4.83 -5.74 5.60
CA ARG A 32 3.98 -4.54 5.61
C ARG A 32 2.71 -4.80 4.82
N SER A 33 1.64 -4.04 5.13
CA SER A 33 0.49 -3.98 4.24
C SER A 33 0.88 -3.27 2.94
N VAL A 34 0.20 -3.58 1.84
CA VAL A 34 0.44 -2.91 0.55
C VAL A 34 0.30 -1.40 0.68
N ASN A 35 -0.67 -0.92 1.48
CA ASN A 35 -0.84 0.51 1.74
C ASN A 35 0.36 1.10 2.49
N ALA A 36 0.86 0.42 3.54
CA ALA A 36 2.04 0.87 4.28
C ALA A 36 3.30 0.87 3.40
N GLU A 37 3.45 -0.10 2.50
CA GLU A 37 4.54 -0.16 1.54
C GLU A 37 4.46 0.99 0.51
N ILE A 38 3.26 1.29 -0.02
CA ILE A 38 3.04 2.42 -0.93
C ILE A 38 3.39 3.73 -0.23
N VAL A 39 2.86 3.96 0.98
CA VAL A 39 3.14 5.17 1.76
C VAL A 39 4.63 5.27 2.08
N PHE A 40 5.28 4.17 2.47
CA PHE A 40 6.72 4.16 2.73
C PHE A 40 7.54 4.55 1.50
N ARG A 41 7.20 4.03 0.31
CA ARG A 41 7.86 4.38 -0.95
C ARG A 41 7.60 5.84 -1.37
N LEU A 42 6.43 6.38 -1.05
CA LEU A 42 6.09 7.78 -1.33
C LEU A 42 6.77 8.76 -0.35
N LEU A 43 6.97 8.35 0.91
CA LEU A 43 7.61 9.15 1.95
C LEU A 43 9.13 9.09 1.91
N LYS A 44 9.72 7.97 1.47
CA LYS A 44 11.15 7.90 1.17
C LYS A 44 11.43 8.63 -0.15
N LYS A 45 11.98 9.85 -0.03
CA LYS A 45 12.80 10.45 -1.09
C LYS A 45 14.13 9.69 -1.22
#